data_AF-A0A7S2GL28-F1
#
_entry.id   AF-A0A7S2GL28-F1
#
_cell.length_a   1.000
_cell.length_b   1.000
_cell.length_c   1.000
_cell.angle_alpha   90.00
_cell.angle_beta   90.00
_cell.angle_gamma   90.00
#
_symmetry.space_group_name_H-M   'P 1'
#
loop_
_entity.id
_entity.type
_entity.pdbx_description
1 polymer ?
#
loop_
_entity_poly.entity_id
_entity_poly.type
_entity_poly.pdbx_seq_one_letter_code
_entity_poly.pdbx_strand_id
1 'polypeptide(L)'
;KAFDVTYLSEEQKSELVWATSWGVSTRLIGAVIMVHSDDDGLVLPPALAEVQVVIVPMFVKDPEKQAAVSEAVGELRGQLQDAGVRVHVDDRPKMKPGAKYYEWERKGVPLRLERGPRDL
;
A
#
# COMPACT_ATOMS: atom_id res chain seq x y z
N LYS A 1 43.64 4.19 -15.57
CA LYS A 1 42.54 4.65 -14.69
C LYS A 1 41.95 5.90 -15.30
N ALA A 2 40.64 6.15 -15.16
CA ALA A 2 39.99 7.29 -15.82
C ALA A 2 40.21 8.62 -15.09
N PHE A 3 40.43 8.58 -13.77
CA PHE A 3 40.72 9.73 -12.92
C PHE A 3 41.84 9.39 -11.93
N ASP A 4 42.76 10.31 -11.70
CA ASP A 4 43.92 10.15 -10.81
C ASP A 4 43.57 10.55 -9.37
N VAL A 5 42.61 9.83 -8.79
CA VAL A 5 42.22 10.01 -7.39
C VAL A 5 43.14 9.19 -6.49
N THR A 6 44.02 9.88 -5.78
CA THR A 6 45.04 9.27 -4.90
C THR A 6 44.92 9.76 -3.46
N TYR A 7 45.49 8.98 -2.55
CA TYR A 7 45.69 9.34 -1.15
C TYR A 7 47.12 8.97 -0.73
N LEU A 8 47.62 9.57 0.36
CA LEU A 8 48.90 9.20 0.96
C LEU A 8 48.63 8.13 2.02
N SER A 9 49.22 6.94 1.87
CA SER A 9 49.11 5.87 2.88
C SER A 9 50.01 6.10 4.08
N GLU A 10 49.86 5.29 5.13
CA GLU A 10 50.69 5.36 6.34
C GLU A 10 52.19 5.16 6.05
N GLU A 11 52.51 4.44 4.97
CA GLU A 11 53.88 4.24 4.48
C GLU A 11 54.41 5.42 3.66
N GLN A 12 53.67 6.54 3.62
CA GLN A 12 53.94 7.72 2.79
C GLN A 12 54.01 7.40 1.28
N LYS A 13 53.27 6.38 0.83
CA LYS A 13 53.16 6.04 -0.58
C LYS A 13 51.89 6.65 -1.16
N SER A 14 51.99 7.19 -2.37
CA SER A 14 50.82 7.59 -3.14
C SER A 14 50.09 6.34 -3.61
N GLU A 15 48.91 6.12 -3.05
CA GLU A 15 48.07 4.98 -3.36
C GLU A 15 46.76 5.44 -3.98
N LEU A 16 46.15 4.54 -4.75
CA LEU A 16 44.92 4.83 -5.44
C LEU A 16 43.74 4.39 -4.57
N VAL A 17 42.68 5.19 -4.57
CA VAL A 17 41.49 4.87 -3.78
C VAL A 17 40.77 3.62 -4.29
N TRP A 18 40.12 2.92 -3.37
CA TRP A 18 39.13 1.89 -3.67
C TRP A 18 37.76 2.55 -3.76
N ALA A 19 37.24 2.71 -4.97
CA ALA A 19 35.95 3.36 -5.19
C ALA A 19 34.83 2.33 -5.41
N THR A 20 33.63 2.67 -4.93
CA THR A 20 32.39 1.96 -5.24
C THR A 20 31.35 2.93 -5.79
N SER A 21 30.40 2.42 -6.58
CA SER A 21 29.28 3.21 -7.10
C SER A 21 28.04 2.34 -7.21
N TRP A 22 26.87 2.89 -6.87
CA TRP A 22 25.58 2.22 -7.03
C TRP A 22 24.53 3.22 -7.50
N GLY A 23 23.49 2.74 -8.17
CA GLY A 23 22.40 3.56 -8.66
C GLY A 23 21.10 2.77 -8.70
N VAL A 24 20.03 3.42 -8.29
CA VAL A 24 18.65 2.92 -8.38
C VAL A 24 17.79 3.98 -9.03
N SER A 25 16.69 3.57 -9.65
CA SER A 25 15.76 4.48 -10.31
C SER A 25 14.33 4.01 -10.14
N THR A 26 13.38 4.81 -10.64
CA THR A 26 11.96 4.49 -10.70
C THR A 26 11.65 3.22 -11.50
N ARG A 27 12.61 2.65 -12.24
CA ARG A 27 12.49 1.33 -12.87
C ARG A 27 12.08 0.24 -11.87
N LEU A 28 12.45 0.36 -10.60
CA LEU A 28 12.05 -0.59 -9.57
C LEU A 28 10.53 -0.64 -9.35
N ILE A 29 9.81 0.48 -9.57
CA ILE A 29 8.34 0.50 -9.52
C ILE A 29 7.78 -0.39 -10.63
N GLY A 30 8.31 -0.29 -11.85
CA GLY A 30 7.92 -1.16 -12.95
C GLY A 30 8.18 -2.64 -12.66
N ALA A 31 9.30 -2.96 -11.99
CA ALA A 31 9.60 -4.33 -11.59
C ALA A 31 8.57 -4.88 -10.57
N VAL A 32 8.20 -4.09 -9.55
CA VAL A 32 7.15 -4.48 -8.59
C VAL A 32 5.81 -4.73 -9.29
N ILE A 33 5.43 -3.83 -10.21
CA ILE A 33 4.19 -3.97 -10.98
C ILE A 33 4.22 -5.28 -11.78
N MET A 34 5.28 -5.55 -12.56
CA MET A 34 5.34 -6.75 -13.41
C MET A 34 5.44 -8.06 -12.63
N VAL A 35 6.04 -8.05 -11.43
CA VAL A 35 6.25 -9.27 -10.65
C VAL A 35 5.00 -9.69 -9.88
N HIS A 36 4.21 -8.73 -9.39
CA HIS A 36 3.10 -9.04 -8.49
C HIS A 36 1.72 -8.96 -9.14
N SER A 37 1.54 -8.12 -10.17
CA SER A 37 0.23 -7.91 -10.80
C SER A 37 -0.31 -9.17 -11.49
N ASP A 38 -1.62 -9.25 -11.62
CA ASP A 38 -2.35 -10.34 -12.27
C ASP A 38 -3.35 -9.80 -13.31
N ASP A 39 -4.24 -10.66 -13.81
CA ASP A 39 -5.26 -10.30 -14.80
C ASP A 39 -6.31 -9.32 -14.24
N ASP A 40 -6.50 -9.27 -12.93
CA ASP A 40 -7.48 -8.42 -12.25
C ASP A 40 -6.89 -7.04 -11.91
N GLY A 41 -5.57 -6.90 -11.82
CA GLY A 41 -4.87 -5.62 -11.83
C GLY A 41 -3.59 -5.60 -11.01
N LEU A 42 -3.35 -4.47 -10.33
CA LEU A 42 -2.18 -4.33 -9.48
C LEU A 42 -2.30 -5.24 -8.26
N VAL A 43 -1.18 -5.79 -7.78
CA VAL A 43 -1.07 -6.42 -6.46
C VAL A 43 0.10 -5.78 -5.74
N LEU A 44 -0.17 -4.84 -4.84
CA LEU A 44 0.90 -4.10 -4.18
C LEU A 44 1.33 -4.81 -2.89
N PRO A 45 2.63 -4.96 -2.62
CA PRO A 45 3.10 -5.37 -1.31
C PRO A 45 2.59 -4.40 -0.22
N PRO A 46 2.17 -4.87 0.97
CA PRO A 46 1.65 -4.01 2.04
C PRO A 46 2.61 -2.90 2.49
N ALA A 47 3.92 -3.09 2.31
CA ALA A 47 4.92 -2.06 2.61
C ALA A 47 4.86 -0.86 1.65
N LEU A 48 4.39 -1.06 0.42
CA LEU A 48 4.36 -0.04 -0.64
C LEU A 48 2.96 0.50 -0.94
N ALA A 49 1.90 -0.24 -0.59
CA ALA A 49 0.54 0.16 -0.89
C ALA A 49 0.14 1.45 -0.15
N GLU A 50 -0.38 2.46 -0.86
CA GLU A 50 -0.88 3.70 -0.23
C GLU A 50 -1.99 3.40 0.77
N VAL A 51 -2.95 2.57 0.36
CA VAL A 51 -3.99 1.99 1.20
C VAL A 51 -3.66 0.52 1.39
N GLN A 52 -3.48 0.09 2.63
CA GLN A 52 -3.25 -1.31 2.97
C GLN A 52 -4.56 -2.06 3.14
N VAL A 53 -5.54 -1.42 3.77
CA VAL A 53 -6.87 -1.98 4.02
C VAL A 53 -7.93 -1.01 3.53
N VAL A 54 -8.84 -1.48 2.68
CA VAL A 54 -10.07 -0.77 2.37
C VAL A 54 -11.26 -1.41 3.08
N ILE A 55 -12.05 -0.61 3.79
CA ILE A 55 -13.30 -1.05 4.40
C ILE A 55 -14.46 -0.62 3.50
N VAL A 56 -15.27 -1.59 3.06
CA VAL A 56 -16.48 -1.35 2.27
C VAL A 56 -17.71 -1.67 3.12
N PRO A 57 -18.40 -0.66 3.69
CA PRO A 57 -19.66 -0.86 4.40
C PRO A 57 -20.76 -1.35 3.44
N MET A 58 -21.51 -2.36 3.86
CA MET A 58 -22.69 -2.82 3.15
C MET A 58 -23.91 -1.97 3.55
N PHE A 59 -24.47 -1.27 2.57
CA PHE A 59 -25.64 -0.43 2.78
C PHE A 59 -26.90 -1.24 3.01
N VAL A 60 -27.66 -0.87 4.03
CA VAL A 60 -29.00 -1.38 4.30
C VAL A 60 -30.05 -0.28 4.34
N LYS A 61 -31.28 -0.64 4.00
CA LYS A 61 -32.42 0.29 4.00
C LYS A 61 -32.87 0.70 5.40
N ASP A 62 -32.61 -0.16 6.38
CA ASP A 62 -32.97 0.04 7.77
C ASP A 62 -31.99 1.06 8.41
N PRO A 63 -32.47 2.24 8.83
CA PRO A 63 -31.61 3.30 9.36
C PRO A 63 -30.86 2.92 10.64
N GLU A 64 -31.46 2.13 11.53
CA GLU A 64 -30.83 1.71 12.78
C GLU A 64 -29.67 0.76 12.50
N LYS A 65 -29.90 -0.22 11.62
CA LYS A 65 -28.85 -1.14 11.19
C LYS A 65 -27.75 -0.43 10.41
N GLN A 66 -28.09 0.57 9.60
CA GLN A 66 -27.12 1.36 8.88
C GLN A 66 -26.22 2.15 9.85
N ALA A 67 -26.79 2.74 10.89
CA ALA A 67 -26.03 3.46 11.92
C ALA A 67 -25.08 2.50 12.66
N ALA A 68 -25.55 1.32 13.05
CA ALA A 68 -24.72 0.31 13.72
C ALA A 68 -23.55 -0.16 12.83
N VAL A 69 -23.77 -0.34 11.52
CA VAL A 69 -22.68 -0.66 10.57
C VAL A 69 -21.66 0.47 10.51
N SER A 70 -22.12 1.72 10.40
CA SER A 70 -21.24 2.89 10.35
C SER A 70 -20.40 3.06 11.62
N GLU A 71 -20.99 2.80 12.79
CA GLU A 71 -20.28 2.82 14.08
C GLU A 71 -19.19 1.74 14.14
N ALA A 72 -19.54 0.48 13.84
CA ALA A 72 -18.57 -0.62 13.85
C ALA A 72 -17.43 -0.42 12.83
N VAL A 73 -17.72 0.20 11.68
CA VAL A 73 -16.68 0.59 10.70
C VAL A 73 -15.75 1.67 11.26
N GLY A 74 -16.30 2.64 12.00
CA GLY A 74 -15.53 3.67 12.69
C GLY A 74 -14.59 3.09 13.75
N GLU A 75 -15.10 2.17 14.58
CA GLU A 75 -14.31 1.47 15.59
C GLU A 75 -13.19 0.63 14.97
N LEU A 76 -13.51 -0.18 13.96
CA LEU A 76 -12.55 -1.02 13.26
C LEU A 76 -11.46 -0.18 12.59
N ARG A 77 -11.84 0.94 11.97
CA ARG A 77 -10.88 1.89 11.41
C ARG A 77 -9.94 2.41 12.49
N GLY A 78 -10.47 2.83 13.64
CA GLY A 78 -9.66 3.32 14.77
C GLY A 78 -8.64 2.28 15.25
N GLN A 79 -9.10 1.05 15.51
CA GLN A 79 -8.22 -0.05 15.94
C GLN A 79 -7.09 -0.34 14.95
N LEU A 80 -7.40 -0.34 13.65
CA LEU A 80 -6.40 -0.57 12.61
C LEU A 80 -5.41 0.59 12.49
N GLN A 81 -5.89 1.83 12.62
CA GLN A 81 -5.03 3.02 12.60
C GLN A 81 -4.09 3.05 13.82
N ASP A 82 -4.58 2.67 15.00
CA ASP A 82 -3.79 2.55 16.22
C ASP A 82 -2.71 1.47 16.09
N ALA A 83 -2.97 0.42 15.31
CA ALA A 83 -1.99 -0.59 14.93
C ALA A 83 -1.02 -0.15 13.80
N GLY A 84 -1.12 1.09 13.33
CA GLY A 84 -0.25 1.65 12.28
C GLY A 84 -0.63 1.26 10.85
N VAL A 85 -1.84 0.73 10.63
CA VAL A 85 -2.34 0.32 9.31
C VAL A 85 -2.90 1.53 8.54
N ARG A 86 -2.56 1.63 7.25
CA ARG A 86 -3.13 2.64 6.34
C ARG A 86 -4.49 2.19 5.84
N VAL A 87 -5.54 2.78 6.40
CA VAL A 87 -6.93 2.38 6.15
C VAL A 87 -7.69 3.44 5.36
N HIS A 88 -8.52 3.00 4.41
CA HIS A 88 -9.51 3.82 3.74
C HIS A 88 -10.91 3.23 3.93
N VAL A 89 -11.93 4.07 4.12
CA VAL A 89 -13.33 3.64 4.17
C VAL A 89 -14.03 4.13 2.92
N ASP A 90 -14.57 3.21 2.12
CA ASP A 90 -15.33 3.54 0.92
C ASP A 90 -16.84 3.50 1.19
N ASP A 91 -17.35 4.59 1.74
CA ASP A 91 -18.76 4.81 2.07
C ASP A 91 -19.55 5.49 0.95
N ARG A 92 -19.05 5.51 -0.29
CA ARG A 92 -19.75 6.15 -1.41
C ARG A 92 -21.12 5.49 -1.64
N PRO A 93 -22.26 6.20 -1.46
CA PRO A 93 -23.58 5.56 -1.45
C PRO A 93 -24.12 5.26 -2.86
N LYS A 94 -23.60 5.96 -3.88
CA LYS A 94 -24.05 5.85 -5.28
C LYS A 94 -23.38 4.69 -6.05
N MET A 95 -22.47 3.96 -5.41
CA MET A 95 -21.68 2.90 -6.03
C MET A 95 -22.04 1.55 -5.43
N LYS A 96 -22.35 0.58 -6.28
CA LYS A 96 -22.63 -0.80 -5.84
C LYS A 96 -21.37 -1.42 -5.23
N PRO A 97 -21.48 -2.27 -4.19
CA PRO A 97 -20.33 -2.93 -3.56
C PRO A 97 -19.41 -3.62 -4.57
N GLY A 98 -19.94 -4.42 -5.50
CA GLY A 98 -19.13 -5.09 -6.53
C GLY A 98 -18.32 -4.13 -7.42
N ALA A 99 -18.83 -2.93 -7.69
CA ALA A 99 -18.07 -1.92 -8.44
C ALA A 99 -16.93 -1.32 -7.60
N LYS A 100 -17.13 -1.17 -6.29
CA LYS A 100 -16.08 -0.79 -5.35
C LYS A 100 -15.01 -1.86 -5.26
N TYR A 101 -15.42 -3.13 -5.18
CA TYR A 101 -14.52 -4.28 -5.07
C TYR A 101 -13.52 -4.29 -6.22
N TYR A 102 -14.06 -4.23 -7.45
CA TYR A 102 -13.26 -4.16 -8.66
C TYR A 102 -12.37 -2.92 -8.72
N GLU A 103 -12.85 -1.75 -8.28
CA GLU A 103 -12.02 -0.54 -8.23
C GLU A 103 -10.79 -0.71 -7.33
N TRP A 104 -10.98 -1.31 -6.15
CA TRP A 104 -9.90 -1.49 -5.16
C TRP A 104 -8.98 -2.66 -5.48
N GLU A 105 -9.50 -3.73 -6.09
CA GLU A 105 -8.70 -4.81 -6.68
C GLU A 105 -7.78 -4.26 -7.76
N ARG A 106 -8.30 -3.48 -8.72
CA ARG A 106 -7.47 -2.86 -9.77
C ARG A 106 -6.38 -1.92 -9.24
N LYS A 107 -6.66 -1.23 -8.13
CA LYS A 107 -5.70 -0.34 -7.45
C LYS A 107 -4.63 -1.12 -6.67
N GLY A 108 -4.83 -2.42 -6.48
CA GLY A 108 -3.90 -3.30 -5.75
C GLY A 108 -3.87 -3.07 -4.25
N VAL A 109 -5.02 -2.72 -3.67
CA VAL A 109 -5.15 -2.69 -2.21
C VAL A 109 -5.02 -4.13 -1.67
N PRO A 110 -4.06 -4.42 -0.78
CA PRO A 110 -3.79 -5.78 -0.32
C PRO A 110 -4.97 -6.47 0.36
N LEU A 111 -5.77 -5.72 1.13
CA LEU A 111 -6.87 -6.26 1.92
C LEU A 111 -8.14 -5.43 1.75
N ARG A 112 -9.25 -6.11 1.46
CA ARG A 112 -10.60 -5.56 1.54
C ARG A 112 -11.34 -6.17 2.72
N LEU A 113 -11.92 -5.32 3.56
CA LEU A 113 -12.81 -5.72 4.64
C LEU A 113 -14.24 -5.30 4.28
N GLU A 114 -15.15 -6.27 4.31
CA GLU A 114 -16.57 -6.06 4.08
C GLU A 114 -17.26 -6.08 5.44
N ARG A 115 -18.05 -5.05 5.73
CA ARG A 115 -18.78 -4.94 7.00
C ARG A 115 -20.24 -4.67 6.73
N GLY A 116 -21.08 -5.66 6.95
CA GLY A 116 -22.53 -5.54 6.86
C GLY A 116 -23.22 -5.86 8.18
N PRO A 117 -24.55 -5.72 8.21
CA PRO A 117 -25.33 -5.94 9.44
C PRO A 117 -25.37 -7.40 9.90
N ARG A 118 -24.93 -8.36 9.07
CA ARG A 118 -24.78 -9.77 9.49
C ARG A 118 -23.45 -10.03 10.19
N ASP A 119 -22.49 -9.12 10.03
CA ASP A 119 -21.16 -9.22 10.59
C ASP A 119 -21.06 -8.48 11.94
N LEU A 120 -22.05 -7.60 12.22
CA LEU A 120 -22.24 -6.92 13.51
C LEU A 120 -22.46 -7.91 14.65
#